data_AF-A0A542QTP0-F1
#
_entry.id   AF-A0A542QTP0-F1
#
_cell.length_a   1.000
_cell.length_b   1.000
_cell.length_c   1.000
_cell.angle_alpha   90.00
_cell.angle_beta   90.00
_cell.angle_gamma   90.00
#
_symmetry.space_group_name_H-M   'P 1'
#
loop_
_entity.id
_entity.type
_entity.pdbx_description
1 polymer ?
#
loop_
_entity_poly.entity_id
_entity_poly.type
_entity_poly.pdbx_seq_one_letter_code
_entity_poly.pdbx_strand_id
1 'polypeptide(L)'
;MKTIACPTCEQDVQWDMNRLQKLEERWVMACEKCGGQFFSVSEEEKEMILAGMRLTEEYVPDIINAYHSEDVKNLPSRVGFGEIKKSNSEE
;
A
#
# COMPACT_ATOMS: atom_id res chain seq x y z
N MET A 1 7.10 9.56 -1.46
CA MET A 1 5.69 9.71 -1.04
C MET A 1 4.81 9.26 -2.18
N LYS A 2 3.77 8.46 -1.92
CA LYS A 2 2.81 8.03 -2.94
C LYS A 2 1.49 8.77 -2.73
N THR A 3 0.81 9.14 -3.80
CA THR A 3 -0.55 9.68 -3.72
C THR A 3 -1.53 8.52 -3.85
N ILE A 4 -2.50 8.43 -2.93
CA ILE A 4 -3.61 7.47 -3.01
C ILE A 4 -4.94 8.21 -2.91
N ALA A 5 -5.99 7.70 -3.55
CA ALA A 5 -7.33 8.22 -3.37
C ALA A 5 -7.89 7.75 -2.02
N CYS A 6 -8.36 8.70 -1.20
CA CYS A 6 -9.05 8.37 0.03
C CYS A 6 -10.36 7.63 -0.28
N PRO A 7 -10.62 6.44 0.29
CA PRO A 7 -11.85 5.69 -0.02
C PRO A 7 -13.12 6.37 0.50
N THR A 8 -13.01 7.34 1.42
CA THR A 8 -14.16 8.04 2.01
C THR A 8 -14.57 9.28 1.22
N CYS A 9 -13.60 10.09 0.76
CA CYS A 9 -13.89 11.36 0.08
C CYS A 9 -13.33 11.45 -1.34
N GLU A 10 -12.74 10.37 -1.84
CA GLU A 10 -12.14 10.22 -3.18
C GLU A 10 -11.05 11.25 -3.50
N GLN A 11 -10.62 12.04 -2.52
CA GLN A 11 -9.54 13.00 -2.69
C GLN A 11 -8.19 12.30 -2.60
N ASP A 12 -7.29 12.75 -3.45
CA ASP A 12 -5.88 12.38 -3.43
C ASP A 12 -5.22 12.84 -2.12
N VAL A 13 -4.63 11.89 -1.40
CA VAL A 13 -3.89 12.12 -0.16
C VAL A 13 -2.49 11.55 -0.25
N GLN A 14 -1.56 12.22 0.41
CA GLN A 14 -0.18 11.75 0.51
C GLN A 14 -0.09 10.60 1.52
N TRP A 15 0.35 9.45 1.02
CA TRP A 15 0.58 8.25 1.80
C TRP A 15 2.06 8.10 2.15
N ASP A 16 2.30 7.93 3.45
CA ASP A 16 3.62 7.67 4.02
C ASP A 16 3.48 6.87 5.33
N MET A 17 4.08 5.68 5.38
CA MET A 17 4.06 4.80 6.55
C MET A 17 4.67 5.46 7.81
N ASN A 18 5.55 6.44 7.64
CA ASN A 18 6.14 7.18 8.75
C ASN A 18 5.17 8.19 9.38
N ARG A 19 4.05 8.49 8.73
CA ARG A 19 3.04 9.46 9.20
C ARG A 19 1.87 8.82 9.94
N LEU A 20 1.96 7.52 10.23
CA LEU A 20 0.99 6.85 11.08
C LEU A 20 0.92 7.51 12.46
N GLN A 21 -0.29 7.72 12.96
CA GLN A 21 -0.54 8.27 14.29
C GLN A 21 -0.95 7.15 15.24
N LYS A 22 -0.41 7.14 16.45
CA LYS A 22 -0.83 6.20 17.50
C LYS A 22 -2.16 6.67 18.06
N LEU A 23 -3.19 5.86 17.90
CA LEU A 23 -4.55 6.11 18.37
C LEU A 23 -4.94 4.89 19.21
N GLU A 24 -4.96 5.08 20.53
CA GLU A 24 -5.10 4.02 21.52
C GLU A 24 -4.01 2.94 21.34
N GLU A 25 -4.41 1.70 21.06
CA GLU A 25 -3.51 0.55 20.87
C GLU A 25 -3.11 0.32 19.40
N ARG A 26 -3.59 1.15 18.46
CA ARG A 26 -3.36 0.96 17.02
C ARG A 26 -2.66 2.15 16.39
N TRP A 27 -1.95 1.88 15.30
CA TRP A 27 -1.35 2.88 14.43
C TRP A 27 -2.24 3.08 13.21
N VAL A 28 -2.76 4.29 13.07
CA VAL A 28 -3.75 4.61 12.04
C VAL A 28 -3.26 5.69 11.09
N MET A 29 -3.75 5.60 9.86
CA MET A 29 -3.68 6.69 8.89
C MET A 29 -5.09 7.23 8.67
N ALA A 30 -5.24 8.53 8.86
CA ALA A 30 -6.45 9.26 8.57
C ALA A 30 -6.25 10.19 7.37
N CYS A 31 -7.30 10.39 6.60
CA CYS A 31 -7.33 11.38 5.54
C CYS A 31 -7.18 12.77 6.14
N GLU A 32 -6.20 13.56 5.67
CA GLU A 32 -6.01 14.93 6.13
C GLU A 32 -7.20 15.85 5.78
N LYS A 33 -8.04 15.46 4.81
CA LYS A 33 -9.16 16.25 4.31
C LYS A 33 -10.46 15.96 5.04
N CYS A 34 -10.79 14.69 5.24
CA CYS A 34 -12.06 14.29 5.86
C CYS A 34 -11.92 13.60 7.22
N GLY A 35 -10.70 13.32 7.68
CA GLY A 35 -10.43 12.57 8.92
C GLY A 35 -10.77 11.08 8.83
N GLY A 36 -11.28 10.60 7.69
CA GLY A 36 -11.62 9.20 7.48
C GLY A 36 -10.39 8.30 7.63
N GLN A 37 -10.47 7.33 8.54
CA GLN A 37 -9.44 6.31 8.70
C GLN A 37 -9.56 5.26 7.60
N PHE A 38 -8.46 4.98 6.92
CA PHE A 38 -8.45 4.00 5.82
C PHE A 38 -7.31 2.99 5.92
N PHE A 39 -6.45 3.11 6.93
CA PHE A 39 -5.42 2.13 7.25
C PHE A 39 -5.21 2.09 8.76
N SER A 40 -5.17 0.89 9.32
CA SER A 40 -4.98 0.65 10.75
C SER A 40 -4.20 -0.64 10.94
N VAL A 41 -3.14 -0.59 11.74
CA VAL A 41 -2.28 -1.73 12.06
C VAL A 41 -1.92 -1.74 13.54
N SER A 42 -1.57 -2.90 14.07
CA SER A 42 -0.97 -3.02 15.40
C SER A 42 0.47 -2.47 15.41
N GLU A 43 1.04 -2.32 16.60
CA GLU A 43 2.46 -1.95 16.77
C GLU A 43 3.40 -3.01 16.16
N GLU A 44 3.12 -4.29 16.40
CA GLU A 44 3.87 -5.41 15.82
C GLU A 44 3.78 -5.43 14.29
N GLU A 45 2.58 -5.27 13.72
CA GLU A 45 2.37 -5.21 12.27
C GLU A 45 3.14 -4.05 11.65
N LYS A 46 3.11 -2.86 12.28
CA LYS A 46 3.88 -1.70 11.83
C LYS A 46 5.37 -2.00 11.81
N GLU A 47 5.91 -2.60 12.88
CA GLU A 47 7.34 -2.95 12.96
C GLU A 47 7.74 -3.97 11.90
N MET A 48 6.91 -5.01 11.68
CA MET A 48 7.13 -6.01 10.65
C MET A 48 7.13 -5.39 9.25
N ILE A 49 6.19 -4.48 8.95
CA ILE A 49 6.17 -3.81 7.64
C ILE A 49 7.42 -2.95 7.46
N LEU A 50 7.82 -2.17 8.47
CA LEU A 50 9.03 -1.35 8.40
C LEU A 50 10.29 -2.22 8.25
N ALA A 51 10.37 -3.36 8.93
CA ALA A 51 11.46 -4.32 8.76
C ALA A 51 11.47 -4.89 7.34
N GLY A 52 10.31 -5.28 6.80
CA GLY A 52 10.17 -5.77 5.43
C GLY A 52 10.60 -4.73 4.39
N MET A 53 10.23 -3.46 4.58
CA MET A 53 10.69 -2.35 3.73
C MET A 53 12.21 -2.24 3.72
N ARG A 54 12.85 -2.22 4.90
CA ARG A 54 14.32 -2.16 5.02
C ARG A 54 15.01 -3.35 4.34
N LEU A 55 14.50 -4.56 4.55
CA LEU A 55 15.04 -5.76 3.91
C LEU A 55 14.89 -5.69 2.38
N THR A 56 13.77 -5.16 1.89
CA THR A 56 13.56 -5.02 0.44
C THR A 56 14.53 -4.00 -0.16
N GLU A 57 14.74 -2.87 0.54
CA GLU A 57 15.73 -1.84 0.15
C GLU A 57 17.16 -2.38 0.13
N GLU A 58 17.50 -3.25 1.09
CA GLU A 58 18.83 -3.84 1.23
C GLU A 58 19.10 -4.96 0.21
N TYR A 59 18.16 -5.90 0.05
CA TYR A 59 18.40 -7.14 -0.69
C TYR A 59 17.84 -7.16 -2.11
N VAL A 60 16.93 -6.23 -2.45
CA VAL A 60 16.28 -6.20 -3.76
C VAL A 60 16.30 -4.79 -4.41
N PRO A 61 17.45 -4.08 -4.37
CA PRO A 61 17.53 -2.70 -4.88
C PRO A 61 17.36 -2.63 -6.40
N ASP A 62 17.71 -3.69 -7.13
CA ASP A 62 17.55 -3.83 -8.57
C ASP A 62 16.08 -3.77 -9.00
N ILE A 63 15.19 -4.47 -8.28
CA ILE A 63 13.75 -4.37 -8.51
C ILE A 63 13.25 -2.97 -8.16
N ILE A 64 13.63 -2.42 -7.01
CA ILE A 64 13.21 -1.04 -6.66
C ILE A 64 13.59 -0.06 -7.78
N ASN A 65 14.83 -0.12 -8.27
CA ASN A 65 15.32 0.72 -9.34
C ASN A 65 14.57 0.49 -10.67
N ALA A 66 14.27 -0.76 -11.02
CA ALA A 66 13.51 -1.09 -12.23
C ALA A 66 12.10 -0.46 -12.22
N TYR A 67 11.46 -0.37 -11.05
CA TYR A 67 10.12 0.20 -10.89
C TYR A 67 10.11 1.65 -10.38
N HIS A 68 11.27 2.28 -10.23
CA HIS A 68 11.38 3.66 -9.73
C HIS A 68 11.06 4.71 -10.82
N SER A 69 11.16 4.35 -12.10
CA SER A 69 10.81 5.26 -13.20
C SER A 69 9.29 5.41 -13.36
N GLU A 70 8.81 6.60 -13.71
CA GLU A 70 7.37 6.88 -13.97
C GLU A 70 6.79 6.04 -15.12
N ASP A 71 7.65 5.37 -15.90
CA ASP A 71 7.28 4.58 -17.08
C ASP A 71 7.06 3.09 -16.76
N VAL A 72 6.55 2.79 -15.56
CA VAL A 72 6.08 1.45 -15.14
C VAL A 72 5.11 0.84 -16.17
N LYS A 73 4.43 1.67 -16.97
CA LYS A 73 3.54 1.25 -18.07
C LYS A 73 4.24 0.42 -19.14
N ASN A 74 5.55 0.57 -19.31
CA ASN A 74 6.35 -0.10 -20.32
C ASN A 74 7.15 -1.31 -19.78
N LEU A 75 6.95 -1.72 -18.52
CA LEU A 75 7.60 -2.92 -17.99
C LEU A 75 6.93 -4.20 -18.51
N PRO A 76 7.71 -5.17 -19.04
CA PRO A 76 7.19 -6.41 -19.63
C PRO A 76 6.57 -7.37 -18.60
N SER A 77 6.70 -7.10 -17.30
CA SER A 77 6.31 -7.96 -16.19
C SER A 77 4.83 -7.86 -15.77
N ARG A 78 3.93 -7.37 -16.63
CA ARG A 78 2.48 -7.42 -16.35
C ARG A 78 1.99 -8.86 -16.36
N VAL A 79 2.17 -9.57 -15.24
CA VAL A 79 1.44 -10.79 -14.93
C VAL A 79 0.00 -10.37 -14.64
N GLY A 80 -0.83 -10.34 -15.69
CA GLY A 80 -2.27 -10.20 -15.54
C GLY A 80 -2.81 -11.48 -14.93
N PHE A 81 -3.14 -11.46 -13.64
CA PHE A 81 -3.98 -12.50 -13.07
C PHE A 81 -5.34 -12.39 -13.78
N GLY A 82 -5.64 -13.38 -14.63
CA GLY A 82 -6.93 -13.46 -15.31
C GLY A 82 -8.07 -13.54 -14.30
N GLU A 83 -9.28 -13.21 -14.76
CA GLU A 83 -10.48 -13.35 -13.93
C GLU A 83 -10.57 -14.77 -13.36
N ILE A 84 -10.67 -14.88 -12.03
CA ILE A 84 -11.03 -16.13 -11.37
C ILE A 84 -12.44 -16.43 -11.86
N LYS A 85 -12.57 -17.44 -12.75
CA LYS A 85 -13.87 -17.91 -13.21
C LYS A 85 -14.72 -18.19 -11.98
N LYS A 86 -15.84 -17.47 -11.85
CA LYS A 86 -16.89 -17.87 -10.91
C LYS A 86 -17.33 -19.26 -11.31
N SER A 87 -16.98 -20.27 -10.53
CA SER A 87 -17.62 -21.56 -10.63
C SER A 87 -19.09 -21.33 -10.27
N ASN A 88 -19.99 -21.50 -11.24
CA ASN A 88 -21.39 -21.74 -10.92
C ASN A 88 -21.43 -23.07 -10.16
N SER A 89 -21.41 -22.98 -8.83
CA SER A 89 -21.80 -24.06 -7.94
C SER A 89 -23.10 -23.65 -7.28
N GLU A 90 -24.15 -23.58 -8.11
CA GLU A 90 -25.54 -23.74 -7.70
C GLU A 90 -26.19 -24.63 -8.76
N GLU A 91 -26.18 -25.93 -8.48
CA GLU A 91 -27.34 -26.83 -8.53
C GLU A 91 -26.96 -28.20 -7.93
#